data_AF-A0A0L0SRR5-F1
#
_entry.id   AF-A0A0L0SRR5-F1
#
_cell.length_a   1.000
_cell.length_b   1.000
_cell.length_c   1.000
_cell.angle_alpha   90.00
_cell.angle_beta   90.00
_cell.angle_gamma   90.00
#
_symmetry.space_group_name_H-M   'P 1'
#
loop_
_entity.id
_entity.type
_entity.pdbx_description
1 polymer ?
#
loop_
_entity_poly.entity_id
_entity_poly.type
_entity_poly.pdbx_seq_one_letter_code
_entity_poly.pdbx_strand_id
1 'polypeptide(L)'
;MSSSKLLDAFANGSGSDAAAAARSILASGIQPQEWSKDTVERLLSAVNPPNWQERSLGSNVLFQVVSIVKLLTREPSLNEPLFAPQFITSLAQFVHLGRDAAPFEVDQAAEMEILKVFANLVLLRRQDTVQVLVDLDILPRIVDRAKSLPMAYEAAFLWYRILFLATADSTHVSIVVERGVDHYEPLLDALLSSNEPGAGPFTKASALAEVLKTMFNLASHTIQASPLFSDATLVQVARVLSDLPPTVPLPMTAPHSHAIHVLMNGDPSGTAWCTVPFVEALVARLLAPELQICFGAGDTASLATLVGHETPANDRLAPLFVLLTRLVDRGGVEVKGAVKRLLAPADLDRSTSNKSDAPPKSVAHALIRMLTSVEFPALREGAEELLFALFDGWYSWFVRFVALPLSSFSFSNTGFGPAAGFLVNRGLLSGDMLKAAAASAAGTAAASDVNPITGTKDQSPGPDDWDRMTDEEKEAEAERLFVAFERLNKLGVIKAVDPTTGQEIGPFAKD
;
A
#
# COMPACT_ATOMS: atom_id res chain seq x y z
N MET A 1 -13.52 -41.99 22.62
CA MET A 1 -13.03 -41.77 23.99
C MET A 1 -13.34 -40.33 24.34
N SER A 2 -13.79 -40.00 25.56
CA SER A 2 -14.00 -38.58 25.92
C SER A 2 -12.67 -37.82 25.90
N SER A 3 -12.70 -36.54 25.52
CA SER A 3 -11.53 -35.67 25.47
C SER A 3 -10.69 -35.69 26.78
N SER A 4 -11.37 -35.79 27.94
CA SER A 4 -10.72 -35.98 29.26
C SER A 4 -9.88 -37.25 29.37
N LYS A 5 -10.33 -38.40 28.83
CA LYS A 5 -9.57 -39.66 28.92
C LYS A 5 -8.33 -39.66 28.03
N LEU A 6 -8.40 -38.98 26.89
CA LEU A 6 -7.24 -38.78 26.01
C LEU A 6 -6.21 -37.86 26.68
N LEU A 7 -6.67 -36.87 27.44
CA LEU A 7 -5.79 -35.98 28.19
C LEU A 7 -5.17 -36.63 29.43
N ASP A 8 -5.87 -37.53 30.11
CA ASP A 8 -5.28 -38.33 31.19
C ASP A 8 -4.22 -39.30 30.65
N ALA A 9 -4.49 -39.91 29.49
CA ALA A 9 -3.51 -40.73 28.78
C ALA A 9 -2.30 -39.90 28.32
N PHE A 10 -2.52 -38.63 27.95
CA PHE A 10 -1.44 -37.71 27.61
C PHE A 10 -0.64 -37.25 28.84
N ALA A 11 -1.29 -36.88 29.95
CA ALA A 11 -0.62 -36.37 31.13
C ALA A 11 0.22 -37.44 31.83
N ASN A 12 -0.21 -38.70 31.77
CA ASN A 12 0.39 -39.80 32.54
C ASN A 12 1.02 -40.92 31.68
N GLY A 13 0.82 -40.93 30.36
CA GLY A 13 1.24 -42.03 29.49
C GLY A 13 2.72 -42.01 29.08
N SER A 14 3.18 -43.12 28.52
CA SER A 14 4.51 -43.22 27.90
C SER A 14 4.59 -42.38 26.60
N GLY A 15 5.80 -42.20 26.03
CA GLY A 15 5.98 -41.40 24.81
C GLY A 15 5.12 -41.82 23.61
N SER A 16 4.89 -43.12 23.41
CA SER A 16 4.01 -43.62 22.35
C SER A 16 2.53 -43.35 22.63
N ASP A 17 2.12 -43.47 23.88
CA ASP A 17 0.72 -43.28 24.30
C ASP A 17 0.34 -41.81 24.22
N ALA A 18 1.23 -40.93 24.68
CA ALA A 18 1.07 -39.48 24.60
C ALA A 18 0.93 -39.03 23.13
N ALA A 19 1.76 -39.56 22.23
CA ALA A 19 1.68 -39.25 20.80
C ALA A 19 0.38 -39.77 20.16
N ALA A 20 -0.04 -40.99 20.51
CA ALA A 20 -1.29 -41.56 20.00
C ALA A 20 -2.51 -40.76 20.47
N ALA A 21 -2.53 -40.37 21.75
CA ALA A 21 -3.57 -39.52 22.31
C ALA A 21 -3.63 -38.15 21.62
N ALA A 22 -2.47 -37.50 21.43
CA ALA A 22 -2.39 -36.21 20.76
C ALA A 22 -2.88 -36.28 19.30
N ARG A 23 -2.48 -37.32 18.54
CA ARG A 23 -3.01 -37.55 17.18
C ARG A 23 -4.52 -37.77 17.16
N SER A 24 -5.06 -38.51 18.13
CA SER A 24 -6.51 -38.72 18.23
C SER A 24 -7.25 -37.41 18.48
N ILE A 25 -6.72 -36.54 19.33
CA ILE A 25 -7.30 -35.21 19.61
C ILE A 25 -7.25 -34.32 18.36
N LEU A 26 -6.11 -34.29 17.65
CA LEU A 26 -5.97 -33.53 16.42
C LEU A 26 -6.94 -34.00 15.32
N ALA A 27 -7.18 -35.32 15.24
CA ALA A 27 -8.13 -35.89 14.28
C ALA A 27 -9.59 -35.57 14.62
N SER A 28 -9.96 -35.53 15.90
CA SER A 28 -11.32 -35.15 16.34
C SER A 28 -11.58 -33.64 16.31
N GLY A 29 -10.51 -32.84 16.30
CA GLY A 29 -10.58 -31.41 16.56
C GLY A 29 -10.92 -31.09 18.02
N ILE A 30 -10.94 -29.79 18.35
CA ILE A 30 -11.38 -29.31 19.65
C ILE A 30 -12.89 -29.12 19.59
N GLN A 31 -13.61 -29.85 20.42
CA GLN A 31 -15.05 -29.71 20.60
C GLN A 31 -15.28 -28.93 21.91
N PRO A 32 -15.64 -27.64 21.88
CA PRO A 32 -15.66 -26.81 23.09
C PRO A 32 -16.60 -27.33 24.18
N GLN A 33 -17.64 -28.10 23.82
CA GLN A 33 -18.56 -28.72 24.77
C GLN A 33 -17.94 -29.90 25.54
N GLU A 34 -16.87 -30.50 25.03
CA GLU A 34 -16.17 -31.62 25.66
C GLU A 34 -14.92 -31.18 26.46
N TRP A 35 -14.58 -29.89 26.39
CA TRP A 35 -13.39 -29.32 27.01
C TRP A 35 -13.79 -28.32 28.10
N SER A 36 -13.00 -28.28 29.18
CA SER A 36 -13.16 -27.33 30.27
C SER A 36 -11.85 -26.57 30.50
N LYS A 37 -11.90 -25.44 31.20
CA LYS A 37 -10.69 -24.68 31.56
C LYS A 37 -9.70 -25.52 32.37
N ASP A 38 -10.19 -26.29 33.34
CA ASP A 38 -9.38 -27.23 34.15
C ASP A 38 -8.67 -28.27 33.28
N THR A 39 -9.38 -28.78 32.27
CA THR A 39 -8.84 -29.73 31.30
C THR A 39 -7.71 -29.11 30.46
N VAL A 40 -7.84 -27.84 30.07
CA VAL A 40 -6.78 -27.08 29.39
C VAL A 40 -5.60 -26.83 30.32
N GLU A 41 -5.84 -26.38 31.55
CA GLU A 41 -4.78 -26.13 32.53
C GLU A 41 -3.93 -27.37 32.81
N ARG A 42 -4.55 -28.55 32.92
CA ARG A 42 -3.84 -29.83 33.03
C ARG A 42 -2.97 -30.10 31.82
N LEU A 43 -3.50 -29.90 30.60
CA LEU A 43 -2.73 -30.05 29.36
C LEU A 43 -1.49 -29.13 29.39
N LEU A 44 -1.66 -27.85 29.71
CA LEU A 44 -0.57 -26.87 29.72
C LEU A 44 0.46 -27.16 30.82
N SER A 45 0.02 -27.64 31.99
CA SER A 45 0.93 -28.04 33.08
C SER A 45 1.83 -29.22 32.70
N ALA A 46 1.36 -30.09 31.80
CA ALA A 46 2.16 -31.17 31.23
C ALA A 46 3.15 -30.67 30.16
N VAL A 47 2.92 -29.49 29.57
CA VAL A 47 3.85 -28.80 28.66
C VAL A 47 4.85 -27.97 29.47
N ASN A 48 5.72 -28.68 30.18
CA ASN A 48 6.78 -28.10 31.02
C ASN A 48 8.10 -28.86 30.77
N PRO A 49 9.23 -28.19 30.45
CA PRO A 49 10.49 -28.84 30.12
C PRO A 49 11.00 -29.92 31.10
N PRO A 50 11.02 -29.73 32.43
CA PRO A 50 11.47 -30.76 33.37
C PRO A 50 10.60 -32.03 33.29
N ASN A 51 9.28 -31.89 33.24
CA ASN A 51 8.35 -33.02 33.09
C ASN A 51 8.58 -33.75 31.76
N TRP A 52 8.93 -33.01 30.70
CA TRP A 52 9.22 -33.56 29.39
C TRP A 52 10.49 -34.43 29.40
N GLN A 53 11.50 -33.98 30.14
CA GLN A 53 12.75 -34.72 30.35
C GLN A 53 12.54 -35.98 31.17
N GLU A 54 11.84 -35.89 32.30
CA GLU A 54 11.53 -37.04 33.17
C GLU A 54 10.77 -38.14 32.41
N ARG A 55 9.87 -37.74 31.51
CA ARG A 55 9.05 -38.66 30.71
C ARG A 55 9.73 -39.10 29.41
N SER A 56 10.95 -38.63 29.13
CA SER A 56 11.71 -38.93 27.90
C SER A 56 10.89 -38.68 26.62
N LEU A 57 10.10 -37.61 26.60
CA LEU A 57 9.27 -37.24 25.46
C LEU A 57 10.11 -36.51 24.40
N GLY A 58 9.92 -36.84 23.13
CA GLY A 58 10.68 -36.25 22.01
C GLY A 58 9.95 -35.10 21.31
N SER A 59 10.66 -34.48 20.35
CA SER A 59 10.16 -33.35 19.55
C SER A 59 8.88 -33.66 18.74
N ASN A 60 8.71 -34.90 18.25
CA ASN A 60 7.50 -35.30 17.53
C ASN A 60 6.23 -35.18 18.40
N VAL A 61 6.33 -35.57 19.68
CA VAL A 61 5.22 -35.42 20.64
C VAL A 61 4.95 -33.95 20.90
N LEU A 62 6.02 -33.15 21.04
CA LEU A 62 5.93 -31.71 21.26
C LEU A 62 5.18 -31.03 20.10
N PHE A 63 5.54 -31.36 18.85
CA PHE A 63 4.85 -30.86 17.66
C PHE A 63 3.33 -31.13 17.70
N GLN A 64 2.93 -32.36 18.03
CA GLN A 64 1.50 -32.71 18.09
C GLN A 64 0.77 -31.95 19.20
N VAL A 65 1.41 -31.79 20.36
CA VAL A 65 0.81 -31.10 21.51
C VAL A 65 0.69 -29.60 21.25
N VAL A 66 1.75 -28.98 20.73
CA VAL A 66 1.73 -27.56 20.37
C VAL A 66 0.74 -27.31 19.23
N SER A 67 0.51 -28.28 18.34
CA SER A 67 -0.57 -28.20 17.34
C SER A 67 -1.95 -28.13 17.99
N ILE A 68 -2.19 -28.88 19.07
CA ILE A 68 -3.44 -28.79 19.86
C ILE A 68 -3.54 -27.41 20.53
N VAL A 69 -2.45 -26.94 21.13
CA VAL A 69 -2.37 -25.60 21.73
C VAL A 69 -2.69 -24.51 20.69
N LYS A 70 -2.16 -24.63 19.48
CA LYS A 70 -2.46 -23.71 18.38
C LYS A 70 -3.95 -23.72 18.04
N LEU A 71 -4.61 -24.88 18.03
CA LEU A 71 -6.07 -24.92 17.86
C LEU A 71 -6.79 -24.23 19.04
N LEU A 72 -6.34 -24.43 20.28
CA LEU A 72 -6.92 -23.76 21.46
C LEU A 72 -6.83 -22.24 21.39
N THR A 73 -5.80 -21.68 20.74
CA THR A 73 -5.74 -20.21 20.55
C THR A 73 -6.95 -19.65 19.78
N ARG A 74 -7.62 -20.47 18.96
CA ARG A 74 -8.79 -20.10 18.16
C ARG A 74 -10.12 -20.26 18.89
N GLU A 75 -10.10 -20.75 20.13
CA GLU A 75 -11.29 -21.03 20.95
C GLU A 75 -11.41 -20.02 22.12
N PRO A 76 -12.17 -18.92 21.98
CA PRO A 76 -12.22 -17.84 22.98
C PRO A 76 -12.72 -18.29 24.36
N SER A 77 -13.53 -19.35 24.42
CA SER A 77 -14.07 -19.89 25.68
C SER A 77 -13.02 -20.66 26.50
N LEU A 78 -11.92 -21.10 25.88
CA LEU A 78 -10.94 -22.02 26.45
C LEU A 78 -9.51 -21.47 26.48
N ASN A 79 -9.23 -20.38 25.77
CA ASN A 79 -7.86 -19.89 25.57
C ASN A 79 -7.27 -19.09 26.74
N GLU A 80 -8.06 -18.73 27.75
CA GLU A 80 -7.60 -17.91 28.89
C GLU A 80 -6.34 -18.47 29.59
N PRO A 81 -6.23 -19.78 29.88
CA PRO A 81 -5.04 -20.34 30.53
C PRO A 81 -3.73 -20.20 29.72
N LEU A 82 -3.83 -19.98 28.40
CA LEU A 82 -2.66 -19.84 27.53
C LEU A 82 -1.89 -18.54 27.75
N PHE A 83 -2.50 -17.54 28.39
CA PHE A 83 -1.86 -16.25 28.66
C PHE A 83 -1.12 -16.22 29.99
N ALA A 84 -1.08 -17.35 30.71
CA ALA A 84 -0.44 -17.42 32.00
C ALA A 84 1.10 -17.34 31.86
N PRO A 85 1.81 -16.49 32.64
CA PRO A 85 3.26 -16.29 32.49
C PRO A 85 4.09 -17.57 32.60
N GLN A 86 3.65 -18.52 33.43
CA GLN A 86 4.30 -19.82 33.58
C GLN A 86 4.26 -20.63 32.30
N PHE A 87 3.15 -20.61 31.56
CA PHE A 87 3.03 -21.34 30.31
C PHE A 87 3.89 -20.70 29.22
N ILE A 88 3.86 -19.36 29.12
CA ILE A 88 4.71 -18.59 28.20
C ILE A 88 6.20 -18.88 28.46
N THR A 89 6.60 -18.97 29.73
CA THR A 89 7.98 -19.31 30.14
C THR A 89 8.36 -20.72 29.68
N SER A 90 7.53 -21.73 29.98
CA SER A 90 7.76 -23.11 29.56
C SER A 90 7.86 -23.24 28.04
N LEU A 91 6.98 -22.55 27.31
CA LEU A 91 6.98 -22.54 25.85
C LEU A 91 8.27 -21.90 25.28
N ALA A 92 8.72 -20.80 25.89
CA ALA A 92 9.93 -20.10 25.50
C ALA A 92 11.20 -20.94 25.71
N GLN A 93 11.25 -21.77 26.76
CA GLN A 93 12.38 -22.66 27.02
C GLN A 93 12.58 -23.68 25.88
N PHE A 94 11.50 -24.23 25.29
CA PHE A 94 11.58 -25.17 24.16
C PHE A 94 12.22 -24.57 22.90
N VAL A 95 12.08 -23.26 22.68
CA VAL A 95 12.63 -22.56 21.50
C VAL A 95 13.84 -21.69 21.85
N HIS A 96 14.53 -22.01 22.95
CA HIS A 96 15.72 -21.31 23.42
C HIS A 96 15.56 -19.79 23.60
N LEU A 97 14.33 -19.38 23.93
CA LEU A 97 14.00 -18.02 24.34
C LEU A 97 13.92 -17.90 25.87
N GLY A 98 13.75 -19.01 26.59
CA GLY A 98 13.77 -19.04 28.05
C GLY A 98 15.17 -18.88 28.66
N ARG A 99 15.25 -18.51 29.95
CA ARG A 99 16.53 -18.39 30.70
C ARG A 99 17.28 -19.72 30.75
N ASP A 100 16.53 -20.80 30.89
CA ASP A 100 17.05 -22.17 30.88
C ASP A 100 16.83 -22.79 29.50
N ALA A 101 17.79 -23.61 29.06
CA ALA A 101 17.69 -24.30 27.79
C ALA A 101 16.66 -25.45 27.85
N ALA A 102 16.07 -25.78 26.70
CA ALA A 102 15.26 -26.98 26.56
C ALA A 102 16.05 -28.24 26.99
N PRO A 103 15.38 -29.30 27.48
CA PRO A 103 16.03 -30.50 27.97
C PRO A 103 16.56 -31.40 26.84
N PHE A 104 16.18 -31.09 25.60
CA PHE A 104 16.49 -31.84 24.39
C PHE A 104 16.46 -30.90 23.18
N GLU A 105 16.99 -31.37 22.05
CA GLU A 105 16.98 -30.64 20.79
C GLU A 105 15.57 -30.66 20.17
N VAL A 106 14.99 -29.48 19.99
CA VAL A 106 13.68 -29.32 19.34
C VAL A 106 13.89 -29.21 17.83
N ASP A 107 13.18 -30.02 17.07
CA ASP A 107 13.26 -29.97 15.61
C ASP A 107 12.60 -28.70 15.06
N GLN A 108 12.97 -28.34 13.83
CA GLN A 108 12.47 -27.14 13.16
C GLN A 108 10.94 -27.14 13.01
N ALA A 109 10.30 -28.29 12.84
CA ALA A 109 8.85 -28.36 12.66
C ALA A 109 8.11 -28.02 13.95
N ALA A 110 8.57 -28.55 15.09
CA ALA A 110 8.08 -28.22 16.41
C ALA A 110 8.36 -26.76 16.77
N GLU A 111 9.55 -26.24 16.44
CA GLU A 111 9.89 -24.83 16.64
C GLU A 111 8.93 -23.90 15.89
N MET A 112 8.69 -24.13 14.59
CA MET A 112 7.75 -23.32 13.81
C MET A 112 6.32 -23.39 14.36
N GLU A 113 5.90 -24.56 14.86
CA GLU A 113 4.59 -24.73 15.48
C GLU A 113 4.47 -23.93 16.78
N ILE A 114 5.54 -23.87 17.58
CA ILE A 114 5.62 -23.03 18.79
C ILE A 114 5.56 -21.55 18.43
N LEU A 115 6.28 -21.11 17.39
CA LEU A 115 6.23 -19.72 16.96
C LEU A 115 4.85 -19.30 16.45
N LYS A 116 4.07 -20.21 15.83
CA LYS A 116 2.65 -19.95 15.50
C LYS A 116 1.81 -19.73 16.74
N VAL A 117 2.06 -20.48 17.82
CA VAL A 117 1.40 -20.26 19.10
C VAL A 117 1.77 -18.87 19.65
N PHE A 118 3.05 -18.53 19.71
CA PHE A 118 3.48 -17.19 20.15
C PHE A 118 2.84 -16.06 19.35
N ALA A 119 2.86 -16.15 18.02
CA ALA A 119 2.23 -15.18 17.13
C ALA A 119 0.72 -15.03 17.42
N ASN A 120 0.02 -16.13 17.68
CA ASN A 120 -1.39 -16.09 18.04
C ASN A 120 -1.64 -15.47 19.42
N LEU A 121 -0.82 -15.81 20.44
CA LEU A 121 -0.96 -15.23 21.78
C LEU A 121 -0.79 -13.70 21.73
N VAL A 122 0.27 -13.24 21.07
CA VAL A 122 0.53 -11.81 20.87
C VAL A 122 -0.58 -11.15 20.04
N LEU A 123 -1.15 -11.84 19.06
CA LEU A 123 -2.27 -11.30 18.27
C LEU A 123 -3.54 -11.12 19.11
N LEU A 124 -3.84 -12.08 19.99
CA LEU A 124 -5.09 -12.13 20.76
C LEU A 124 -5.10 -11.16 21.94
N ARG A 125 -3.98 -11.06 22.67
CA ARG A 125 -3.83 -10.14 23.82
C ARG A 125 -2.52 -9.38 23.72
N ARG A 126 -2.42 -8.52 22.70
CA ARG A 126 -1.19 -7.82 22.34
C ARG A 126 -0.51 -7.14 23.52
N GLN A 127 -1.21 -6.25 24.21
CA GLN A 127 -0.61 -5.43 25.25
C GLN A 127 -0.12 -6.28 26.44
N ASP A 128 -0.98 -7.15 26.97
CA ASP A 128 -0.64 -8.00 28.11
C ASP A 128 0.46 -9.02 27.79
N THR A 129 0.36 -9.67 26.63
CA THR A 129 1.31 -10.73 26.24
C THR A 129 2.68 -10.14 25.96
N VAL A 130 2.77 -9.03 25.21
CA VAL A 130 4.05 -8.39 24.92
C VAL A 130 4.70 -7.88 26.20
N GLN A 131 3.92 -7.33 27.14
CA GLN A 131 4.46 -6.94 28.44
C GLN A 131 5.07 -8.14 29.19
N VAL A 132 4.40 -9.30 29.19
CA VAL A 132 4.96 -10.53 29.76
C VAL A 132 6.24 -10.97 29.03
N LEU A 133 6.31 -10.86 27.70
CA LEU A 133 7.53 -11.18 26.95
C LEU A 133 8.69 -10.24 27.31
N VAL A 134 8.42 -8.98 27.62
CA VAL A 134 9.43 -8.02 28.08
C VAL A 134 9.87 -8.33 29.50
N ASP A 135 8.93 -8.52 30.43
CA ASP A 135 9.20 -8.80 31.84
C ASP A 135 10.03 -10.09 32.03
N LEU A 136 9.81 -11.08 31.16
CA LEU A 136 10.54 -12.34 31.14
C LEU A 136 11.85 -12.31 30.35
N ASP A 137 12.25 -11.16 29.79
CA ASP A 137 13.43 -11.01 28.92
C ASP A 137 13.37 -11.88 27.65
N ILE A 138 12.17 -12.23 27.18
CA ILE A 138 11.95 -13.04 25.98
C ILE A 138 12.01 -12.16 24.72
N LEU A 139 11.39 -10.97 24.72
CA LEU A 139 11.35 -10.11 23.53
C LEU A 139 12.75 -9.73 23.00
N PRO A 140 13.73 -9.33 23.83
CA PRO A 140 15.10 -9.09 23.36
C PRO A 140 15.72 -10.32 22.69
N ARG A 141 15.45 -11.53 23.21
CA ARG A 141 15.97 -12.79 22.67
C ARG A 141 15.29 -13.17 21.37
N ILE A 142 14.02 -12.81 21.19
CA ILE A 142 13.32 -12.91 19.90
C ILE A 142 14.06 -12.08 18.86
N VAL A 143 14.43 -10.83 19.18
CA VAL A 143 15.21 -9.97 18.28
C VAL A 143 16.55 -10.62 17.96
N ASP A 144 17.26 -11.15 18.95
CA ASP A 144 18.56 -11.79 18.73
C ASP A 144 18.44 -13.09 17.90
N ARG A 145 17.39 -13.89 18.11
CA ARG A 145 17.11 -15.09 17.32
C ARG A 145 16.74 -14.76 15.88
N ALA A 146 15.95 -13.71 15.66
CA ALA A 146 15.54 -13.25 14.34
C ALA A 146 16.73 -12.81 13.44
N LYS A 147 17.94 -12.66 13.99
CA LYS A 147 19.18 -12.37 13.24
C LYS A 147 19.86 -13.59 12.64
N SER A 148 19.40 -14.79 12.98
CA SER A 148 20.05 -16.03 12.55
C SER A 148 19.81 -16.26 11.07
N LEU A 149 20.88 -16.36 10.28
CA LEU A 149 20.83 -16.67 8.85
C LEU A 149 21.62 -17.95 8.54
N PRO A 150 21.24 -18.70 7.49
CA PRO A 150 20.10 -18.48 6.58
C PRO A 150 18.75 -18.74 7.26
N MET A 151 17.68 -18.12 6.74
CA MET A 151 16.34 -18.21 7.31
C MET A 151 15.30 -18.60 6.25
N ALA A 152 14.50 -19.63 6.53
CA ALA A 152 13.36 -20.03 5.70
C ALA A 152 12.23 -19.00 5.78
N TYR A 153 11.38 -18.92 4.74
CA TYR A 153 10.28 -17.94 4.71
C TYR A 153 9.29 -18.11 5.87
N GLU A 154 9.02 -19.33 6.32
CA GLU A 154 8.14 -19.59 7.47
C GLU A 154 8.71 -18.99 8.76
N ALA A 155 10.01 -19.19 9.01
CA ALA A 155 10.69 -18.62 10.17
C ALA A 155 10.70 -17.09 10.11
N ALA A 156 11.05 -16.50 8.97
CA ALA A 156 11.03 -15.05 8.77
C ALA A 156 9.64 -14.47 8.99
N PHE A 157 8.61 -15.09 8.41
CA PHE A 157 7.23 -14.68 8.64
C PHE A 157 6.87 -14.69 10.12
N LEU A 158 7.16 -15.77 10.84
CA LEU A 158 6.72 -15.93 12.23
C LEU A 158 7.47 -15.02 13.21
N TRP A 159 8.79 -14.91 13.08
CA TRP A 159 9.59 -14.00 13.91
C TRP A 159 9.15 -12.55 13.72
N TYR A 160 9.04 -12.11 12.47
CA TYR A 160 8.65 -10.73 12.18
C TYR A 160 7.16 -10.48 12.39
N ARG A 161 6.30 -11.50 12.39
CA ARG A 161 4.91 -11.35 12.85
C ARG A 161 4.85 -11.01 14.33
N ILE A 162 5.65 -11.68 15.16
CA ILE A 162 5.72 -11.39 16.59
C ILE A 162 6.29 -9.97 16.81
N LEU A 163 7.38 -9.62 16.13
CA LEU A 163 7.99 -8.29 16.24
C LEU A 163 7.08 -7.17 15.72
N PHE A 164 6.38 -7.37 14.60
CA PHE A 164 5.39 -6.43 14.07
C PHE A 164 4.30 -6.13 15.10
N LEU A 165 3.74 -7.18 15.72
CA LEU A 165 2.69 -7.00 16.72
C LEU A 165 3.22 -6.37 18.02
N ALA A 166 4.45 -6.72 18.42
CA ALA A 166 5.12 -6.12 19.58
C ALA A 166 5.44 -4.63 19.39
N THR A 167 5.61 -4.19 18.14
CA THR A 167 5.98 -2.81 17.77
C THR A 167 4.81 -2.02 17.18
N ALA A 168 3.57 -2.51 17.32
CA ALA A 168 2.39 -1.83 16.78
C ALA A 168 2.18 -0.41 17.36
N ASP A 169 2.64 -0.20 18.60
CA ASP A 169 2.75 1.11 19.24
C ASP A 169 4.21 1.39 19.66
N SER A 170 4.48 2.61 20.13
CA SER A 170 5.82 3.06 20.47
C SER A 170 6.41 2.44 21.75
N THR A 171 5.64 1.69 22.53
CA THR A 171 6.02 1.26 23.90
C THR A 171 7.28 0.40 23.93
N HIS A 172 7.44 -0.51 22.97
CA HIS A 172 8.53 -1.49 22.94
C HIS A 172 9.43 -1.35 21.71
N VAL A 173 9.28 -0.27 20.95
CA VAL A 173 10.07 -0.01 19.73
C VAL A 173 11.55 0.13 20.05
N SER A 174 11.92 0.79 21.16
CA SER A 174 13.33 0.97 21.56
C SER A 174 14.08 -0.35 21.74
N ILE A 175 13.44 -1.37 22.31
CA ILE A 175 14.05 -2.70 22.51
C ILE A 175 14.47 -3.32 21.18
N VAL A 176 13.60 -3.20 20.16
CA VAL A 176 13.86 -3.76 18.82
C VAL A 176 14.84 -2.88 18.06
N VAL A 177 14.76 -1.55 18.19
CA VAL A 177 15.68 -0.60 17.54
C VAL A 177 17.12 -0.80 18.03
N GLU A 178 17.33 -0.81 19.34
CA GLU A 178 18.67 -0.89 19.95
C GLU A 178 19.39 -2.20 19.62
N ARG A 179 18.64 -3.27 19.33
CA ARG A 179 19.21 -4.59 19.09
C ARG A 179 19.15 -5.05 17.65
N GLY A 180 18.15 -4.67 16.85
CA GLY A 180 17.82 -5.39 15.62
C GLY A 180 18.05 -4.65 14.30
N VAL A 181 18.30 -3.33 14.33
CA VAL A 181 18.30 -2.50 13.12
C VAL A 181 19.44 -2.84 12.16
N ASP A 182 20.57 -3.29 12.67
CA ASP A 182 21.78 -3.66 11.93
C ASP A 182 21.60 -4.88 11.02
N HIS A 183 20.66 -5.77 11.32
CA HIS A 183 20.47 -7.02 10.59
C HIS A 183 19.52 -6.95 9.39
N TYR A 184 18.76 -5.88 9.20
CA TYR A 184 17.77 -5.82 8.12
C TYR A 184 18.37 -5.90 6.72
N GLU A 185 19.58 -5.39 6.52
CA GLU A 185 20.28 -5.47 5.23
C GLU A 185 20.58 -6.92 4.82
N PRO A 186 21.35 -7.70 5.60
CA PRO A 186 21.64 -9.09 5.24
C PRO A 186 20.39 -9.99 5.23
N LEU A 187 19.39 -9.70 6.06
CA LEU A 187 18.11 -10.42 6.04
C LEU A 187 17.38 -10.24 4.71
N LEU A 188 17.17 -8.98 4.30
CA LEU A 188 16.45 -8.69 3.06
C LEU A 188 17.19 -9.27 1.86
N ASP A 189 18.52 -9.16 1.82
CA ASP A 189 19.32 -9.77 0.75
C ASP A 189 19.16 -11.29 0.72
N ALA A 190 19.22 -11.97 1.87
CA ALA A 190 19.02 -13.42 1.96
C ALA A 190 17.62 -13.85 1.48
N LEU A 191 16.57 -13.13 1.89
CA LEU A 191 15.19 -13.44 1.48
C LEU A 191 14.93 -13.15 0.00
N LEU A 192 15.49 -12.07 -0.54
CA LEU A 192 15.37 -11.71 -1.95
C LEU A 192 16.11 -12.71 -2.84
N SER A 193 17.31 -13.11 -2.42
CA SER A 193 18.18 -14.04 -3.17
C SER A 193 17.77 -15.51 -3.04
N SER A 194 16.95 -15.87 -2.06
CA SER A 194 16.44 -17.24 -1.91
C SER A 194 15.55 -17.66 -3.08
N ASN A 195 15.77 -18.87 -3.59
CA ASN A 195 14.95 -19.49 -4.64
C ASN A 195 14.04 -20.59 -4.11
N GLU A 196 13.85 -20.67 -2.79
CA GLU A 196 12.89 -21.60 -2.22
C GLU A 196 11.48 -21.30 -2.76
N PRO A 197 10.67 -22.32 -3.09
CA PRO A 197 9.33 -22.11 -3.64
C PRO A 197 8.31 -21.58 -2.62
N GLY A 198 8.67 -21.58 -1.31
CA GLY A 198 7.73 -21.35 -0.22
C GLY A 198 6.77 -22.52 0.00
N ALA A 199 6.05 -22.51 1.12
CA ALA A 199 5.12 -23.57 1.48
C ALA A 199 3.83 -23.00 2.09
N GLY A 200 2.68 -23.34 1.50
CA GLY A 200 1.38 -22.87 1.97
C GLY A 200 1.30 -21.33 2.02
N PRO A 201 0.95 -20.72 3.17
CA PRO A 201 0.88 -19.27 3.31
C PRO A 201 2.27 -18.59 3.43
N PHE A 202 3.33 -19.37 3.59
CA PHE A 202 4.69 -18.87 3.82
C PHE A 202 5.45 -18.79 2.50
N THR A 203 5.30 -17.66 1.83
CA THR A 203 5.95 -17.35 0.55
C THR A 203 6.99 -16.26 0.76
N LYS A 204 7.87 -16.06 -0.24
CA LYS A 204 8.79 -14.91 -0.25
C LYS A 204 8.04 -13.59 -0.01
N ALA A 205 6.90 -13.41 -0.66
CA ALA A 205 6.06 -12.21 -0.55
C ALA A 205 5.52 -12.01 0.87
N SER A 206 4.98 -13.06 1.51
CA SER A 206 4.42 -12.93 2.87
C SER A 206 5.51 -12.73 3.93
N ALA A 207 6.66 -13.38 3.80
CA ALA A 207 7.80 -13.17 4.68
C ALA A 207 8.32 -11.71 4.61
N LEU A 208 8.56 -11.21 3.39
CA LEU A 208 8.97 -9.82 3.18
C LEU A 208 7.93 -8.84 3.72
N ALA A 209 6.63 -9.14 3.59
CA ALA A 209 5.57 -8.30 4.12
C ALA A 209 5.65 -8.12 5.65
N GLU A 210 5.89 -9.19 6.43
CA GLU A 210 6.05 -9.08 7.89
C GLU A 210 7.32 -8.30 8.27
N VAL A 211 8.42 -8.53 7.55
CA VAL A 211 9.68 -7.80 7.75
C VAL A 211 9.48 -6.30 7.51
N LEU A 212 8.91 -5.92 6.35
CA LEU A 212 8.69 -4.53 5.96
C LEU A 212 7.68 -3.81 6.85
N LYS A 213 6.63 -4.50 7.31
CA LYS A 213 5.69 -3.94 8.30
C LYS A 213 6.40 -3.62 9.62
N THR A 214 7.25 -4.54 10.09
CA THR A 214 8.07 -4.28 11.29
C THR A 214 8.98 -3.07 11.06
N MET A 215 9.68 -3.01 9.93
CA MET A 215 10.54 -1.86 9.59
C MET A 215 9.76 -0.54 9.59
N PHE A 216 8.55 -0.52 9.02
CA PHE A 216 7.70 0.66 9.02
C PHE A 216 7.29 1.08 10.43
N ASN A 217 6.91 0.14 11.30
CA ASN A 217 6.61 0.45 12.70
C ASN A 217 7.82 1.07 13.42
N LEU A 218 9.01 0.48 13.23
CA LEU A 218 10.24 1.00 13.83
C LEU A 218 10.52 2.43 13.33
N ALA A 219 10.42 2.68 12.03
CA ALA A 219 10.68 4.00 11.46
C ALA A 219 9.61 5.03 11.86
N SER A 220 8.33 4.67 11.86
CA SER A 220 7.23 5.61 12.12
C SER A 220 7.13 6.03 13.58
N HIS A 221 7.50 5.16 14.52
CA HIS A 221 7.49 5.46 15.96
C HIS A 221 8.82 6.03 16.48
N THR A 222 9.87 6.07 15.66
CA THR A 222 11.18 6.58 16.05
C THR A 222 11.34 8.03 15.58
N ILE A 223 11.26 8.99 16.52
CA ILE A 223 11.55 10.40 16.25
C ILE A 223 13.07 10.60 16.36
N GLN A 224 13.80 10.50 15.25
CA GLN A 224 15.25 10.73 15.21
C GLN A 224 15.64 11.73 14.13
N ALA A 225 16.72 12.48 14.37
CA ALA A 225 17.30 13.42 13.42
C ALA A 225 18.05 12.74 12.26
N SER A 226 18.40 11.45 12.42
CA SER A 226 19.08 10.63 11.43
C SER A 226 18.16 9.51 10.94
N PRO A 227 18.29 9.07 9.68
CA PRO A 227 17.53 7.94 9.17
C PRO A 227 17.85 6.68 9.98
N LEU A 228 16.80 5.97 10.41
CA LEU A 228 16.93 4.77 11.23
C LEU A 228 17.67 3.64 10.49
N PHE A 229 17.36 3.45 9.22
CA PHE A 229 17.95 2.39 8.40
C PHE A 229 19.10 2.93 7.55
N SER A 230 20.12 2.09 7.38
CA SER A 230 21.26 2.41 6.51
C SER A 230 20.85 2.51 5.04
N ASP A 231 21.66 3.21 4.24
CA ASP A 231 21.46 3.30 2.80
C ASP A 231 21.45 1.91 2.14
N ALA A 232 22.34 1.01 2.56
CA ALA A 232 22.39 -0.37 2.07
C ALA A 232 21.09 -1.13 2.39
N THR A 233 20.51 -0.95 3.57
CA THR A 233 19.20 -1.51 3.91
C THR A 233 18.10 -0.99 2.98
N LEU A 234 18.09 0.33 2.71
CA LEU A 234 17.08 0.94 1.82
C LEU A 234 17.26 0.51 0.36
N VAL A 235 18.48 0.20 -0.09
CA VAL A 235 18.72 -0.44 -1.40
C VAL A 235 18.00 -1.80 -1.48
N GLN A 236 18.07 -2.61 -0.43
CA GLN A 236 17.35 -3.89 -0.40
C GLN A 236 15.82 -3.68 -0.42
N VAL A 237 15.31 -2.65 0.26
CA VAL A 237 13.88 -2.29 0.20
C VAL A 237 13.49 -1.83 -1.22
N ALA A 238 14.32 -1.03 -1.89
CA ALA A 238 14.09 -0.60 -3.27
C ALA A 238 14.09 -1.78 -4.27
N ARG A 239 14.90 -2.82 -4.01
CA ARG A 239 14.87 -4.09 -4.76
C ARG A 239 13.55 -4.83 -4.61
N VAL A 240 12.84 -4.73 -3.49
CA VAL A 240 11.48 -5.30 -3.37
C VAL A 240 10.55 -4.69 -4.44
N LEU A 241 10.67 -3.39 -4.70
CA LEU A 241 9.85 -2.71 -5.71
C LEU A 241 10.33 -2.98 -7.15
N SER A 242 11.65 -3.11 -7.33
CA SER A 242 12.29 -3.20 -8.65
C SER A 242 12.40 -4.62 -9.18
N ASP A 243 12.63 -5.60 -8.31
CA ASP A 243 12.97 -6.97 -8.69
C ASP A 243 11.73 -7.86 -8.63
N LEU A 244 10.93 -7.78 -7.54
CA LEU A 244 9.79 -8.67 -7.34
C LEU A 244 8.63 -8.34 -8.29
N PRO A 245 8.07 -9.35 -8.99
CA PRO A 245 6.94 -9.14 -9.88
C PRO A 245 5.75 -8.58 -9.08
N PRO A 246 5.07 -7.52 -9.57
CA PRO A 246 3.86 -7.01 -8.94
C PRO A 246 2.77 -8.08 -8.87
N THR A 247 1.97 -8.05 -7.81
CA THR A 247 0.80 -8.92 -7.69
C THR A 247 -0.25 -8.55 -8.73
N VAL A 248 -0.90 -9.55 -9.32
CA VAL A 248 -2.00 -9.36 -10.27
C VAL A 248 -3.31 -9.81 -9.58
N PRO A 249 -4.41 -9.06 -9.67
CA PRO A 249 -4.62 -7.86 -10.48
C PRO A 249 -4.17 -6.55 -9.80
N LEU A 250 -3.86 -6.55 -8.50
CA LEU A 250 -3.57 -5.33 -7.73
C LEU A 250 -2.05 -5.20 -7.44
N PRO A 251 -1.29 -4.44 -8.25
CA PRO A 251 0.17 -4.31 -8.10
C PRO A 251 0.58 -3.64 -6.80
N MET A 252 -0.28 -2.78 -6.24
CA MET A 252 -0.05 -2.03 -5.00
C MET A 252 -0.49 -2.79 -3.74
N THR A 253 -0.19 -4.09 -3.68
CA THR A 253 -0.44 -4.94 -2.52
C THR A 253 0.87 -5.32 -1.83
N ALA A 254 0.79 -6.02 -0.69
CA ALA A 254 1.99 -6.51 -0.02
C ALA A 254 2.75 -7.49 -0.95
N PRO A 255 4.09 -7.44 -1.00
CA PRO A 255 4.99 -6.65 -0.15
C PRO A 255 5.26 -5.22 -0.66
N HIS A 256 4.89 -4.87 -1.89
CA HIS A 256 5.20 -3.57 -2.52
C HIS A 256 4.64 -2.39 -1.74
N SER A 257 3.39 -2.48 -1.25
CA SER A 257 2.78 -1.42 -0.44
C SER A 257 3.58 -1.11 0.83
N HIS A 258 4.07 -2.14 1.52
CA HIS A 258 4.88 -1.98 2.72
C HIS A 258 6.29 -1.45 2.43
N ALA A 259 6.91 -1.86 1.31
CA ALA A 259 8.20 -1.30 0.89
C ALA A 259 8.10 0.21 0.62
N ILE A 260 7.01 0.68 0.01
CA ILE A 260 6.76 2.12 -0.19
C ILE A 260 6.69 2.84 1.15
N HIS A 261 5.95 2.31 2.12
CA HIS A 261 5.85 2.90 3.45
C HIS A 261 7.20 3.00 4.17
N VAL A 262 8.08 1.99 4.01
CA VAL A 262 9.44 2.05 4.57
C VAL A 262 10.26 3.15 3.88
N LEU A 263 10.27 3.20 2.55
CA LEU A 263 11.03 4.21 1.80
C LEU A 263 10.53 5.65 2.02
N MET A 264 9.24 5.85 2.30
CA MET A 264 8.70 7.15 2.68
C MET A 264 9.35 7.72 3.95
N ASN A 265 9.85 6.87 4.83
CA ASN A 265 10.56 7.30 6.04
C ASN A 265 12.08 7.49 5.78
N GLY A 266 12.60 7.08 4.63
CA GLY A 266 13.98 7.29 4.22
C GLY A 266 14.22 8.69 3.63
N ASP A 267 15.45 9.19 3.73
CA ASP A 267 15.89 10.38 3.00
C ASP A 267 16.45 9.94 1.64
N PRO A 268 15.93 10.42 0.49
CA PRO A 268 16.50 10.11 -0.82
C PRO A 268 17.72 10.97 -1.20
N SER A 269 18.07 11.98 -0.40
CA SER A 269 19.15 12.92 -0.72
C SER A 269 20.52 12.26 -0.72
N GLY A 270 21.10 12.05 -1.91
CA GLY A 270 22.46 11.53 -2.09
C GLY A 270 22.62 10.06 -1.74
N THR A 271 21.54 9.28 -1.80
CA THR A 271 21.51 7.86 -1.42
C THR A 271 21.64 6.91 -2.61
N ALA A 272 22.17 5.72 -2.37
CA ALA A 272 22.39 4.69 -3.41
C ALA A 272 21.09 4.02 -3.87
N TRP A 273 20.02 4.05 -3.06
CA TRP A 273 18.74 3.47 -3.45
C TRP A 273 17.92 4.38 -4.38
N CYS A 274 18.13 5.71 -4.31
CA CYS A 274 17.41 6.70 -5.11
C CYS A 274 18.08 6.89 -6.48
N THR A 275 17.76 6.02 -7.43
CA THR A 275 18.38 6.01 -8.77
C THR A 275 17.37 6.19 -9.90
N VAL A 276 17.85 6.57 -11.08
CA VAL A 276 17.03 6.64 -12.30
C VAL A 276 16.36 5.29 -12.64
N PRO A 277 17.08 4.15 -12.65
CA PRO A 277 16.45 2.84 -12.89
C PRO A 277 15.37 2.49 -11.87
N PHE A 278 15.56 2.87 -10.60
CA PHE A 278 14.56 2.64 -9.55
C PHE A 278 13.25 3.39 -9.83
N VAL A 279 13.30 4.68 -10.17
CA VAL A 279 12.08 5.46 -10.45
C VAL A 279 11.41 5.02 -11.74
N GLU A 280 12.16 4.60 -12.75
CA GLU A 280 11.61 3.99 -13.97
C GLU A 280 10.85 2.71 -13.65
N ALA A 281 11.42 1.82 -12.83
CA ALA A 281 10.76 0.60 -12.38
C ALA A 281 9.50 0.91 -11.56
N LEU A 282 9.57 1.86 -10.62
CA LEU A 282 8.45 2.28 -9.78
C LEU A 282 7.26 2.76 -10.62
N VAL A 283 7.52 3.61 -11.63
CA VAL A 283 6.46 4.13 -12.49
C VAL A 283 5.90 3.06 -13.43
N ALA A 284 6.78 2.31 -14.10
CA ALA A 284 6.35 1.35 -15.12
C ALA A 284 5.66 0.12 -14.52
N ARG A 285 6.12 -0.37 -13.37
CA ARG A 285 5.63 -1.63 -12.76
C ARG A 285 4.47 -1.42 -11.79
N LEU A 286 4.40 -0.26 -11.11
CA LEU A 286 3.43 -0.02 -10.05
C LEU A 286 2.46 1.11 -10.40
N LEU A 287 2.95 2.32 -10.69
CA LEU A 287 2.09 3.48 -10.93
C LEU A 287 1.21 3.30 -12.19
N ALA A 288 1.81 2.94 -13.32
CA ALA A 288 1.10 2.85 -14.59
C ALA A 288 -0.02 1.80 -14.57
N PRO A 289 0.21 0.57 -14.08
CA PRO A 289 -0.85 -0.43 -14.02
C PRO A 289 -1.94 -0.06 -12.99
N GLU A 290 -1.60 0.53 -11.84
CA GLU A 290 -2.61 0.96 -10.85
C GLU A 290 -3.49 2.09 -11.39
N LEU A 291 -2.92 3.08 -12.09
CA LEU A 291 -3.71 4.12 -12.76
C LEU A 291 -4.58 3.56 -13.89
N GLN A 292 -4.10 2.55 -14.61
CA GLN A 292 -4.90 1.85 -15.62
C GLN A 292 -6.08 1.11 -15.00
N ILE A 293 -5.91 0.57 -13.79
CA ILE A 293 -7.00 -0.04 -13.01
C ILE A 293 -8.02 1.03 -12.58
N CYS A 294 -7.56 2.20 -12.13
CA CYS A 294 -8.46 3.28 -11.72
C CYS A 294 -9.27 3.90 -12.88
N PHE A 295 -8.71 3.96 -14.09
CA PHE A 295 -9.30 4.68 -15.23
C PHE A 295 -9.60 3.81 -16.46
N GLY A 296 -9.47 2.49 -16.36
CA GLY A 296 -9.70 1.54 -17.45
C GLY A 296 -11.17 1.45 -17.87
N ALA A 297 -11.43 1.13 -19.13
CA ALA A 297 -12.77 1.06 -19.74
C ALA A 297 -13.61 -0.19 -19.36
N GLY A 298 -13.28 -0.86 -18.26
CA GLY A 298 -14.05 -1.98 -17.75
C GLY A 298 -15.05 -1.49 -16.73
N ASP A 299 -16.33 -1.74 -17.00
CA ASP A 299 -17.48 -1.71 -16.08
C ASP A 299 -17.06 -1.43 -14.62
N THR A 300 -17.26 -0.21 -14.14
CA THR A 300 -16.91 0.21 -12.76
C THR A 300 -17.58 -0.70 -11.72
N ALA A 301 -18.65 -1.40 -12.10
CA ALA A 301 -19.29 -2.48 -11.36
C ALA A 301 -18.36 -3.69 -11.11
N SER A 302 -17.48 -4.04 -12.06
CA SER A 302 -16.51 -5.15 -11.99
C SER A 302 -15.28 -4.82 -11.13
N LEU A 303 -14.86 -3.55 -11.08
CA LEU A 303 -13.82 -3.10 -10.16
C LEU A 303 -14.33 -3.00 -8.72
N ALA A 304 -15.56 -2.53 -8.51
CA ALA A 304 -16.20 -2.57 -7.19
C ALA A 304 -16.45 -4.02 -6.70
N THR A 305 -16.69 -4.98 -7.60
CA THR A 305 -16.84 -6.41 -7.25
C THR A 305 -15.51 -7.17 -7.16
N LEU A 306 -14.45 -6.76 -7.85
CA LEU A 306 -13.06 -7.24 -7.62
C LEU A 306 -12.47 -6.65 -6.33
N VAL A 307 -12.93 -5.47 -5.92
CA VAL A 307 -12.58 -4.75 -4.68
C VAL A 307 -13.53 -5.16 -3.53
N GLY A 308 -14.01 -6.40 -3.54
CA GLY A 308 -14.57 -7.01 -2.33
C GLY A 308 -13.50 -7.08 -1.24
N HIS A 309 -13.39 -6.03 -0.42
CA HIS A 309 -12.46 -5.86 0.72
C HIS A 309 -10.96 -5.83 0.30
N GLU A 310 -10.07 -4.90 0.70
CA GLU A 310 -9.82 -4.35 2.05
C GLU A 310 -9.20 -2.93 2.07
N THR A 311 -8.86 -2.30 0.92
CA THR A 311 -8.33 -0.92 0.90
C THR A 311 -8.81 -0.14 -0.33
N PRO A 312 -9.41 1.05 -0.18
CA PRO A 312 -9.80 1.90 -1.30
C PRO A 312 -8.57 2.32 -2.12
N ALA A 313 -8.74 2.61 -3.42
CA ALA A 313 -7.66 3.04 -4.31
C ALA A 313 -6.86 4.24 -3.74
N ASN A 314 -7.54 5.08 -2.96
CA ASN A 314 -6.94 6.19 -2.23
C ASN A 314 -5.78 5.75 -1.32
N ASP A 315 -5.99 4.71 -0.53
CA ASP A 315 -5.02 4.24 0.46
C ASP A 315 -3.82 3.54 -0.22
N ARG A 316 -4.00 3.06 -1.45
CA ARG A 316 -2.93 2.44 -2.26
C ARG A 316 -2.07 3.48 -2.97
N LEU A 317 -2.68 4.44 -3.67
CA LEU A 317 -1.95 5.41 -4.50
C LEU A 317 -1.36 6.59 -3.71
N ALA A 318 -1.98 7.02 -2.60
CA ALA A 318 -1.49 8.17 -1.85
C ALA A 318 -0.06 8.01 -1.32
N PRO A 319 0.33 6.88 -0.68
CA PRO A 319 1.71 6.64 -0.24
C PRO A 319 2.73 6.73 -1.40
N LEU A 320 2.35 6.23 -2.58
CA LEU A 320 3.19 6.27 -3.77
C LEU A 320 3.38 7.68 -4.29
N PHE A 321 2.32 8.50 -4.33
CA PHE A 321 2.45 9.91 -4.70
C PHE A 321 3.36 10.66 -3.73
N VAL A 322 3.21 10.43 -2.42
CA VAL A 322 4.10 11.05 -1.41
C VAL A 322 5.57 10.64 -1.64
N LEU A 323 5.82 9.34 -1.89
CA LEU A 323 7.18 8.87 -2.18
C LEU A 323 7.74 9.53 -3.46
N LEU A 324 6.97 9.54 -4.55
CA LEU A 324 7.38 10.17 -5.81
C LEU A 324 7.66 11.66 -5.65
N THR A 325 6.84 12.40 -4.90
CA THR A 325 7.06 13.82 -4.61
C THR A 325 8.38 14.02 -3.87
N ARG A 326 8.65 13.20 -2.84
CA ARG A 326 9.94 13.25 -2.11
C ARG A 326 11.14 12.93 -3.00
N LEU A 327 11.01 11.97 -3.90
CA LEU A 327 12.06 11.60 -4.86
C LEU A 327 12.32 12.74 -5.86
N VAL A 328 11.28 13.45 -6.29
CA VAL A 328 11.40 14.63 -7.15
C VAL A 328 12.08 15.79 -6.42
N ASP A 329 11.71 16.04 -5.17
CA ASP A 329 12.23 17.19 -4.41
C ASP A 329 13.67 16.98 -3.92
N ARG A 330 14.00 15.75 -3.52
CA ARG A 330 15.26 15.46 -2.79
C ARG A 330 16.16 14.43 -3.47
N GLY A 331 15.70 13.71 -4.50
CA GLY A 331 16.46 12.66 -5.19
C GLY A 331 17.49 13.16 -6.21
N GLY A 332 17.63 14.48 -6.38
CA GLY A 332 18.59 15.08 -7.30
C GLY A 332 18.08 15.28 -8.73
N VAL A 333 18.87 15.99 -9.54
CA VAL A 333 18.46 16.49 -10.86
C VAL A 333 18.18 15.36 -11.85
N GLU A 334 18.97 14.28 -11.82
CA GLU A 334 18.82 13.15 -12.74
C GLU A 334 17.52 12.38 -12.49
N VAL A 335 17.23 12.07 -11.23
CA VAL A 335 15.99 11.39 -10.81
C VAL A 335 14.79 12.25 -11.13
N LYS A 336 14.80 13.54 -10.76
CA LYS A 336 13.74 14.49 -11.14
C LYS A 336 13.54 14.56 -12.65
N GLY A 337 14.62 14.60 -13.42
CA GLY A 337 14.58 14.58 -14.88
C GLY A 337 13.96 13.31 -15.44
N ALA A 338 14.25 12.15 -14.85
CA ALA A 338 13.66 10.87 -15.23
C ALA A 338 12.15 10.82 -14.92
N VAL A 339 11.75 11.17 -13.70
CA VAL A 339 10.33 11.23 -13.32
C VAL A 339 9.58 12.22 -14.23
N LYS A 340 10.17 13.36 -14.55
CA LYS A 340 9.59 14.34 -15.49
C LYS A 340 9.39 13.75 -16.89
N ARG A 341 10.34 12.98 -17.43
CA ARG A 341 10.16 12.32 -18.74
C ARG A 341 9.02 11.29 -18.72
N LEU A 342 8.87 10.56 -17.61
CA LEU A 342 7.88 9.49 -17.48
C LEU A 342 6.45 10.02 -17.26
N LEU A 343 6.31 11.01 -16.37
CA LEU A 343 5.01 11.54 -15.95
C LEU A 343 4.57 12.73 -16.81
N ALA A 344 5.53 13.42 -17.42
CA ALA A 344 5.32 14.67 -18.14
C ALA A 344 6.13 14.78 -19.44
N PRO A 345 5.96 13.86 -20.41
CA PRO A 345 6.71 13.86 -21.66
C PRO A 345 6.41 15.13 -22.48
N ALA A 346 7.45 15.67 -23.14
CA ALA A 346 7.35 16.90 -23.92
C ALA A 346 6.50 16.74 -25.20
N ASP A 347 6.46 15.52 -25.74
CA ASP A 347 5.80 15.10 -26.97
C ASP A 347 4.45 14.41 -26.70
N LEU A 348 3.82 14.66 -25.55
CA LEU A 348 2.53 14.09 -25.18
C LEU A 348 1.47 14.33 -26.28
N ASP A 349 0.93 13.25 -26.86
CA ASP A 349 -0.15 13.32 -27.84
C ASP A 349 -1.45 13.84 -27.21
N ARG A 350 -1.86 15.05 -27.59
CA ARG A 350 -3.07 15.71 -27.06
C ARG A 350 -4.26 15.71 -28.01
N SER A 351 -4.17 14.96 -29.11
CA SER A 351 -5.25 14.84 -30.12
C SER A 351 -6.45 14.01 -29.62
N THR A 352 -6.22 13.15 -28.64
CA THR A 352 -7.16 12.09 -28.23
C THR A 352 -7.29 11.96 -26.70
N SER A 353 -6.60 12.83 -25.94
CA SER A 353 -6.13 12.53 -24.59
C SER A 353 -7.15 12.65 -23.45
N ASN A 354 -8.25 13.40 -23.62
CA ASN A 354 -9.10 13.79 -22.48
C ASN A 354 -10.57 13.35 -22.61
N LYS A 355 -10.89 12.42 -23.52
CA LYS A 355 -12.25 11.88 -23.62
C LYS A 355 -12.50 10.96 -22.42
N SER A 356 -13.56 11.23 -21.64
CA SER A 356 -13.98 10.42 -20.47
C SER A 356 -14.24 8.95 -20.80
N ASP A 357 -14.59 8.70 -22.06
CA ASP A 357 -15.16 7.43 -22.53
C ASP A 357 -14.09 6.41 -22.96
N ALA A 358 -12.81 6.78 -22.92
CA ALA A 358 -11.69 5.93 -23.30
C ALA A 358 -10.69 5.74 -22.15
N PRO A 359 -9.99 4.59 -22.08
CA PRO A 359 -8.93 4.39 -21.09
C PRO A 359 -7.74 5.32 -21.41
N PRO A 360 -7.00 5.79 -20.39
CA PRO A 360 -5.84 6.64 -20.61
C PRO A 360 -4.75 5.90 -21.40
N LYS A 361 -4.14 6.59 -22.36
CA LYS A 361 -3.07 6.01 -23.21
C LYS A 361 -1.71 5.94 -22.52
N SER A 362 -1.47 6.80 -21.53
CA SER A 362 -0.22 6.82 -20.76
C SER A 362 -0.45 7.31 -19.34
N VAL A 363 0.58 7.19 -18.49
CA VAL A 363 0.59 7.72 -17.11
C VAL A 363 0.24 9.21 -17.09
N ALA A 364 0.81 9.99 -18.02
CA ALA A 364 0.53 11.42 -18.13
C ALA A 364 -0.97 11.70 -18.39
N HIS A 365 -1.60 10.94 -19.28
CA HIS A 365 -3.04 11.04 -19.55
C HIS A 365 -3.87 10.72 -18.30
N ALA A 366 -3.51 9.65 -17.59
CA ALA A 366 -4.18 9.24 -16.37
C ALA A 366 -4.04 10.29 -15.25
N LEU A 367 -2.86 10.91 -15.10
CA LEU A 367 -2.63 11.98 -14.13
C LEU A 367 -3.45 13.23 -14.49
N ILE A 368 -3.51 13.64 -15.76
CA ILE A 368 -4.35 14.78 -16.20
C ILE A 368 -5.83 14.52 -15.88
N ARG A 369 -6.32 13.29 -16.11
CA ARG A 369 -7.68 12.90 -15.75
C ARG A 369 -7.90 12.90 -14.23
N MET A 370 -6.88 12.50 -13.45
CA MET A 370 -6.91 12.54 -11.98
C MET A 370 -7.10 13.97 -11.46
N LEU A 371 -6.51 14.98 -12.12
CA LEU A 371 -6.68 16.40 -11.75
C LEU A 371 -8.14 16.88 -11.81
N THR A 372 -8.95 16.27 -12.67
CA THR A 372 -10.38 16.59 -12.80
C THR A 372 -11.29 15.56 -12.10
N SER A 373 -10.72 14.61 -11.36
CA SER A 373 -11.50 13.56 -10.70
C SER A 373 -12.31 14.14 -9.54
N VAL A 374 -13.61 13.84 -9.54
CA VAL A 374 -14.51 14.11 -8.40
C VAL A 374 -14.57 12.90 -7.47
N GLU A 375 -14.31 11.70 -7.97
CA GLU A 375 -14.38 10.43 -7.24
C GLU A 375 -13.26 10.29 -6.20
N PHE A 376 -12.07 10.83 -6.50
CA PHE A 376 -10.87 10.66 -5.67
C PHE A 376 -10.21 12.00 -5.31
N PRO A 377 -10.82 12.81 -4.43
CA PRO A 377 -10.33 14.16 -4.11
C PRO A 377 -8.93 14.15 -3.44
N ALA A 378 -8.65 13.20 -2.55
CA ALA A 378 -7.33 13.11 -1.91
C ALA A 378 -6.22 12.64 -2.88
N LEU A 379 -6.54 11.74 -3.82
CA LEU A 379 -5.60 11.37 -4.87
C LEU A 379 -5.37 12.49 -5.87
N ARG A 380 -6.39 13.29 -6.16
CA ARG A 380 -6.26 14.52 -6.95
C ARG A 380 -5.25 15.46 -6.30
N GLU A 381 -5.42 15.76 -5.02
CA GLU A 381 -4.48 16.63 -4.28
C GLU A 381 -3.05 16.06 -4.28
N GLY A 382 -2.89 14.75 -4.07
CA GLY A 382 -1.58 14.09 -4.16
C GLY A 382 -0.94 14.18 -5.55
N ALA A 383 -1.73 14.03 -6.61
CA ALA A 383 -1.27 14.17 -7.99
C ALA A 383 -0.92 15.63 -8.32
N GLU A 384 -1.71 16.60 -7.87
CA GLU A 384 -1.44 18.02 -8.00
C GLU A 384 -0.09 18.39 -7.35
N GLU A 385 0.15 17.91 -6.13
CA GLU A 385 1.37 18.19 -5.38
C GLU A 385 2.61 17.58 -6.04
N LEU A 386 2.50 16.34 -6.52
CA LEU A 386 3.56 15.67 -7.28
C LEU A 386 3.91 16.42 -8.57
N LEU A 387 2.90 16.82 -9.33
CA LEU A 387 3.10 17.60 -10.54
C LEU A 387 3.68 18.97 -10.23
N PHE A 388 3.25 19.64 -9.16
CA PHE A 388 3.80 20.94 -8.76
C PHE A 388 5.29 20.84 -8.39
N ALA A 389 5.68 19.82 -7.63
CA ALA A 389 7.08 19.52 -7.30
C ALA A 389 7.93 19.28 -8.57
N LEU A 390 7.40 18.56 -9.56
CA LEU A 390 8.08 18.30 -10.84
C LEU A 390 8.46 19.56 -11.61
N PHE A 391 7.71 20.65 -11.40
CA PHE A 391 7.95 21.95 -12.02
C PHE A 391 8.60 22.96 -11.07
N ASP A 392 9.30 22.50 -10.04
CA ASP A 392 10.08 23.33 -9.10
C ASP A 392 9.21 24.32 -8.31
N GLY A 393 7.91 24.07 -8.21
CA GLY A 393 6.95 25.03 -7.65
C GLY A 393 6.69 26.25 -8.55
N TRP A 394 7.16 26.23 -9.79
CA TRP A 394 6.87 27.28 -10.77
C TRP A 394 5.50 27.02 -11.37
N TYR A 395 4.51 27.77 -10.90
CA TYR A 395 3.13 27.75 -11.38
C TYR A 395 3.02 27.89 -12.91
N SER A 396 3.92 28.66 -13.55
CA SER A 396 3.95 28.81 -15.02
C SER A 396 4.26 27.50 -15.74
N TRP A 397 5.19 26.68 -15.20
CA TRP A 397 5.56 25.39 -15.77
C TRP A 397 4.56 24.28 -15.42
N PHE A 398 3.96 24.35 -14.23
CA PHE A 398 2.84 23.48 -13.83
C PHE A 398 1.63 23.69 -14.73
N VAL A 399 1.21 24.95 -14.92
CA VAL A 399 0.17 25.31 -15.89
C VAL A 399 0.59 24.82 -17.26
N ARG A 400 1.79 25.13 -17.76
CA ARG A 400 2.26 24.69 -19.09
C ARG A 400 2.22 23.15 -19.30
N PHE A 401 2.43 22.35 -18.25
CA PHE A 401 2.31 20.92 -18.35
C PHE A 401 0.86 20.45 -18.39
N VAL A 402 0.06 20.89 -17.44
CA VAL A 402 -1.38 20.58 -17.36
C VAL A 402 -2.15 21.19 -18.56
N ALA A 403 -1.61 22.24 -19.18
CA ALA A 403 -2.29 23.16 -20.10
C ALA A 403 -1.61 23.37 -21.48
N LEU A 404 -0.51 22.69 -21.83
CA LEU A 404 0.32 22.75 -23.09
C LEU A 404 1.36 23.90 -23.19
N PRO A 405 2.44 23.73 -24.01
CA PRO A 405 3.50 24.70 -24.22
C PRO A 405 3.21 25.63 -25.40
N LEU A 406 3.60 26.90 -25.26
CA LEU A 406 4.02 27.70 -26.40
C LEU A 406 5.45 28.19 -26.19
N SER A 407 6.19 28.31 -27.29
CA SER A 407 7.56 28.78 -27.43
C SER A 407 7.74 30.27 -27.12
N SER A 408 6.95 30.83 -26.21
CA SER A 408 7.07 32.22 -25.78
C SER A 408 6.55 32.35 -24.35
N PHE A 409 7.18 33.25 -23.61
CA PHE A 409 7.00 33.56 -22.20
C PHE A 409 5.61 34.16 -21.86
N SER A 410 4.54 33.73 -22.53
CA SER A 410 3.22 34.35 -22.46
C SER A 410 2.14 33.33 -22.11
N PHE A 411 1.36 33.65 -21.07
CA PHE A 411 0.23 32.90 -20.49
C PHE A 411 -0.96 32.68 -21.46
N SER A 412 -0.77 32.86 -22.76
CA SER A 412 -1.82 33.14 -23.74
C SER A 412 -2.28 31.94 -24.56
N ASN A 413 -1.79 30.72 -24.33
CA ASN A 413 -2.13 29.56 -25.18
C ASN A 413 -2.31 28.25 -24.38
N THR A 414 -2.82 28.35 -23.14
CA THR A 414 -2.78 27.24 -22.16
C THR A 414 -4.15 26.85 -21.61
N GLY A 415 -4.54 25.58 -21.79
CA GLY A 415 -5.68 24.84 -21.19
C GLY A 415 -5.83 24.92 -19.67
N PHE A 416 -6.46 25.98 -19.16
CA PHE A 416 -6.52 26.30 -17.72
C PHE A 416 -7.38 25.34 -16.87
N GLY A 417 -8.36 24.65 -17.48
CA GLY A 417 -9.41 23.91 -16.77
C GLY A 417 -8.91 22.91 -15.71
N PRO A 418 -8.08 21.92 -16.05
CA PRO A 418 -7.63 20.91 -15.09
C PRO A 418 -6.71 21.45 -13.98
N ALA A 419 -6.05 22.59 -14.19
CA ALA A 419 -5.16 23.23 -13.20
C ALA A 419 -5.87 24.29 -12.33
N ALA A 420 -7.06 24.76 -12.73
CA ALA A 420 -7.72 25.90 -12.11
C ALA A 420 -8.06 25.65 -10.63
N GLY A 421 -8.57 24.47 -10.30
CA GLY A 421 -8.95 24.11 -8.92
C GLY A 421 -7.76 24.18 -7.97
N PHE A 422 -6.64 23.56 -8.35
CA PHE A 422 -5.40 23.61 -7.57
C PHE A 422 -4.88 25.04 -7.35
N LEU A 423 -4.82 25.84 -8.42
CA LEU A 423 -4.31 27.21 -8.35
C LEU A 423 -5.18 28.12 -7.46
N VAL A 424 -6.51 27.94 -7.50
CA VAL A 424 -7.44 28.65 -6.61
C VAL A 424 -7.17 28.25 -5.16
N ASN A 425 -7.09 26.96 -4.87
CA ASN A 425 -6.89 26.44 -3.52
C ASN A 425 -5.56 26.90 -2.89
N ARG A 426 -4.51 27.05 -3.70
CA ARG A 426 -3.20 27.57 -3.27
C ARG A 426 -3.09 29.10 -3.27
N GLY A 427 -4.13 29.82 -3.69
CA GLY A 427 -4.09 31.29 -3.82
C GLY A 427 -3.10 31.79 -4.88
N LEU A 428 -2.73 30.94 -5.84
CA LEU A 428 -1.76 31.24 -6.90
C LEU A 428 -2.43 31.83 -8.16
N LEU A 429 -3.76 31.92 -8.16
CA LEU A 429 -4.55 32.49 -9.25
C LEU A 429 -4.35 34.01 -9.29
N SER A 430 -3.52 34.50 -10.22
CA SER A 430 -3.36 35.94 -10.43
C SER A 430 -4.42 36.47 -11.40
N GLY A 431 -4.90 37.70 -11.18
CA GLY A 431 -5.85 38.37 -12.09
C GLY A 431 -5.34 38.46 -13.54
N ASP A 432 -4.02 38.53 -13.72
CA ASP A 432 -3.36 38.52 -15.03
C ASP A 432 -3.42 37.15 -15.73
N MET A 433 -3.43 36.04 -14.98
CA MET A 433 -3.66 34.71 -15.54
C MET A 433 -5.08 34.56 -16.05
N LEU A 434 -6.07 35.08 -15.31
CA LEU A 434 -7.47 35.06 -15.72
C LEU A 434 -7.68 35.89 -16.99
N LYS A 435 -7.05 37.06 -17.06
CA LYS A 435 -7.08 37.93 -18.25
C LYS A 435 -6.39 37.29 -19.46
N ALA A 436 -5.26 36.61 -19.26
CA ALA A 436 -4.56 35.91 -20.33
C ALA A 436 -5.35 34.72 -20.88
N ALA A 437 -5.98 33.93 -20.01
CA ALA A 437 -6.87 32.83 -20.40
C ALA A 437 -8.11 33.33 -21.16
N ALA A 438 -8.73 34.42 -20.69
CA ALA A 438 -9.87 35.05 -21.37
C ALA A 438 -9.49 35.66 -22.74
N ALA A 439 -8.32 36.29 -22.85
CA ALA A 439 -7.82 36.86 -24.11
C ALA A 439 -7.49 35.76 -25.14
N SER A 440 -7.01 34.61 -24.68
CA SER A 440 -6.77 33.42 -25.50
C SER A 440 -8.07 32.80 -26.01
N ALA A 441 -9.07 32.65 -25.15
CA ALA A 441 -10.40 32.13 -25.52
C ALA A 441 -11.14 33.03 -26.52
N ALA A 442 -10.79 34.33 -26.57
CA ALA A 442 -11.34 35.30 -27.52
C ALA A 442 -10.64 35.31 -28.91
N GLY A 443 -9.70 34.40 -29.17
CA GLY A 443 -9.05 34.26 -30.50
C GLY A 443 -8.09 35.39 -30.89
N THR A 444 -7.68 36.24 -29.94
CA THR A 444 -6.82 37.41 -30.22
C THR A 444 -5.31 37.11 -30.17
N ALA A 445 -4.92 35.91 -29.74
CA ALA A 445 -3.54 35.42 -29.78
C ALA A 445 -3.36 34.48 -30.97
N ALA A 446 -2.26 34.64 -31.71
CA ALA A 446 -1.96 33.92 -32.95
C ALA A 446 -2.21 32.39 -32.85
N ALA A 447 -2.91 31.87 -33.86
CA ALA A 447 -3.16 30.47 -34.22
C ALA A 447 -2.39 29.42 -33.40
N SER A 448 -2.88 29.07 -32.21
CA SER A 448 -2.61 27.76 -31.62
C SER A 448 -3.73 26.81 -32.01
N ASP A 449 -3.36 25.65 -32.55
CA ASP A 449 -4.20 24.49 -32.88
C ASP A 449 -4.87 23.84 -31.63
N VAL A 450 -4.96 24.57 -30.52
CA VAL A 450 -5.21 24.06 -29.17
C VAL A 450 -6.12 25.02 -28.41
N ASN A 451 -7.17 24.45 -27.83
CA ASN A 451 -8.15 25.15 -27.02
C ASN A 451 -7.55 25.58 -25.67
N PRO A 452 -7.60 26.88 -25.31
CA PRO A 452 -7.01 27.39 -24.07
C PRO A 452 -7.85 27.11 -22.81
N ILE A 453 -9.06 26.56 -22.95
CA ILE A 453 -9.87 26.16 -21.80
C ILE A 453 -9.64 24.69 -21.49
N THR A 454 -9.71 23.83 -22.52
CA THR A 454 -9.66 22.37 -22.36
C THR A 454 -8.26 21.77 -22.56
N GLY A 455 -7.32 22.50 -23.15
CA GLY A 455 -5.96 22.03 -23.45
C GLY A 455 -5.91 20.94 -24.53
N THR A 456 -7.02 20.68 -25.22
CA THR A 456 -7.13 19.74 -26.34
C THR A 456 -6.91 20.46 -27.65
N LYS A 457 -6.42 19.76 -28.67
CA LYS A 457 -6.46 20.32 -30.03
C LYS A 457 -7.91 20.61 -30.42
N ASP A 458 -8.18 21.80 -30.93
CA ASP A 458 -9.54 22.16 -31.36
C ASP A 458 -9.91 21.27 -32.54
N GLN A 459 -10.78 20.29 -32.33
CA GLN A 459 -11.57 19.67 -33.39
C GLN A 459 -12.79 20.55 -33.67
N SER A 460 -12.59 21.87 -33.80
CA SER A 460 -13.65 22.68 -34.39
C SER A 460 -13.82 22.18 -35.83
N PRO A 461 -15.02 21.79 -36.27
CA PRO A 461 -15.23 21.47 -37.67
C PRO A 461 -14.73 22.69 -38.46
N GLY A 462 -13.75 22.45 -39.35
CA GLY A 462 -13.29 23.49 -40.25
C GLY A 462 -14.48 24.00 -41.09
N PRO A 463 -14.35 25.14 -41.78
CA PRO A 463 -15.34 25.56 -42.76
C PRO A 463 -15.76 24.42 -43.70
N ASP A 464 -14.81 23.54 -44.02
CA ASP A 464 -14.98 22.37 -44.90
C ASP A 464 -15.72 21.17 -44.27
N ASP A 465 -15.88 21.11 -42.94
CA ASP A 465 -16.62 20.03 -42.26
C ASP A 465 -18.14 20.30 -42.22
N TRP A 466 -18.55 21.58 -42.20
CA TRP A 466 -19.96 21.95 -42.38
C TRP A 466 -20.49 21.55 -43.76
N ASP A 467 -19.62 21.53 -44.77
CA ASP A 467 -19.96 21.08 -46.12
C ASP A 467 -20.07 19.54 -46.24
N ARG A 468 -19.60 18.79 -45.23
CA ARG A 468 -19.66 17.31 -45.17
C ARG A 468 -20.82 16.76 -44.35
N MET A 469 -21.44 17.57 -43.50
CA MET A 469 -22.60 17.18 -42.68
C MET A 469 -23.89 17.31 -43.49
N THR A 470 -24.81 16.34 -43.35
CA THR A 470 -26.15 16.46 -43.94
C THR A 470 -26.95 17.55 -43.24
N ASP A 471 -28.00 18.05 -43.89
CA ASP A 471 -28.83 19.11 -43.31
C ASP A 471 -29.52 18.64 -42.00
N GLU A 472 -29.83 17.34 -41.86
CA GLU A 472 -30.34 16.79 -40.60
C GLU A 472 -29.30 16.78 -39.47
N GLU A 473 -28.03 16.51 -39.77
CA GLU A 473 -26.95 16.56 -38.76
C GLU A 473 -26.69 18.00 -38.30
N LYS A 474 -26.80 18.98 -39.22
CA LYS A 474 -26.70 20.40 -38.90
C LYS A 474 -27.82 20.87 -38.00
N GLU A 475 -29.06 20.45 -38.28
CA GLU A 475 -30.22 20.77 -37.43
C GLU A 475 -30.07 20.16 -36.03
N ALA A 476 -29.63 18.91 -35.91
CA ALA A 476 -29.40 18.26 -34.61
C ALA A 476 -28.28 18.92 -33.79
N GLU A 477 -27.19 19.34 -34.43
CA GLU A 477 -26.10 20.06 -33.77
C GLU A 477 -26.56 21.47 -33.35
N ALA A 478 -27.37 22.15 -34.18
CA ALA A 478 -27.98 23.43 -33.86
C ALA A 478 -28.94 23.34 -32.66
N GLU A 479 -29.75 22.28 -32.57
CA GLU A 479 -30.61 22.01 -31.41
C GLU A 479 -29.79 21.78 -30.13
N ARG A 480 -28.70 21.01 -30.20
CA ARG A 480 -27.77 20.83 -29.06
C ARG A 480 -27.18 22.16 -28.59
N LEU A 481 -26.72 22.99 -29.53
CA LEU A 481 -26.16 24.30 -29.22
C LEU A 481 -27.23 25.23 -28.62
N PHE A 482 -28.46 25.19 -29.15
CA PHE A 482 -29.58 25.96 -28.61
C PHE A 482 -29.88 25.60 -27.16
N VAL A 483 -29.94 24.30 -26.82
CA VAL A 483 -30.13 23.83 -25.45
C VAL A 483 -28.96 24.24 -24.54
N ALA A 484 -27.73 24.21 -25.04
CA ALA A 484 -26.56 24.65 -24.29
C ALA A 484 -26.61 26.17 -23.99
N PHE A 485 -26.98 27.00 -24.98
CA PHE A 485 -27.18 28.44 -24.80
C PHE A 485 -28.32 28.74 -23.82
N GLU A 486 -29.44 28.02 -23.89
CA GLU A 486 -30.56 28.20 -22.96
C GLU A 486 -30.15 27.85 -21.52
N ARG A 487 -29.36 26.79 -21.32
CA ARG A 487 -28.80 26.42 -20.02
C ARG A 487 -27.85 27.49 -19.48
N LEU A 488 -26.98 28.05 -20.33
CA LEU A 488 -26.05 29.12 -19.94
C LEU A 488 -26.79 30.43 -19.62
N ASN A 489 -27.86 30.75 -20.35
CA ASN A 489 -28.73 31.90 -20.07
C ASN A 489 -29.50 31.72 -18.75
N LYS A 490 -30.06 30.52 -18.49
CA LYS A 490 -30.73 30.19 -17.22
C LYS A 490 -29.80 30.23 -16.00
N LEU A 491 -28.53 29.87 -16.18
CA LEU A 491 -27.49 29.99 -15.16
C LEU A 491 -26.95 31.42 -14.99
N GLY A 492 -27.43 32.37 -15.81
CA GLY A 492 -27.04 33.78 -15.76
C GLY A 492 -25.61 34.07 -16.26
N VAL A 493 -24.98 33.11 -16.92
CA VAL A 493 -23.58 33.20 -17.41
C VAL A 493 -23.49 34.03 -18.69
N ILE A 494 -24.54 34.04 -19.51
CA ILE A 494 -24.62 34.80 -20.75
C ILE A 494 -25.94 35.58 -20.76
N LYS A 495 -25.92 36.84 -21.19
CA LYS A 495 -27.11 37.64 -21.45
C LYS A 495 -27.37 37.69 -22.96
N ALA A 496 -28.45 37.07 -23.42
CA ALA A 496 -28.86 37.17 -24.81
C ALA A 496 -29.49 38.55 -25.08
N VAL A 497 -28.95 39.27 -26.07
CA VAL A 497 -29.45 40.57 -26.51
C VAL A 497 -29.93 40.42 -27.94
N ASP A 498 -31.10 40.97 -28.25
CA ASP A 498 -31.63 40.98 -29.61
C ASP A 498 -30.75 41.89 -30.49
N PRO A 499 -30.12 41.36 -31.57
CA PRO A 499 -29.21 42.13 -32.41
C PRO A 499 -29.92 43.26 -33.20
N THR A 500 -31.25 43.23 -33.31
CA THR A 500 -32.04 44.22 -34.03
C THR A 500 -32.58 45.34 -33.14
N THR A 501 -32.87 45.03 -31.87
CA THR A 501 -33.51 45.98 -30.94
C THR A 501 -32.62 46.39 -29.77
N GLY A 502 -31.51 45.69 -29.52
CA GLY A 502 -30.58 45.95 -28.42
C GLY A 502 -31.16 45.70 -27.03
N GLN A 503 -32.35 45.11 -26.93
CA GLN A 503 -33.01 44.79 -25.66
C GLN A 503 -32.65 43.37 -25.18
N GLU A 504 -32.60 43.20 -23.86
CA GLU A 504 -32.37 41.89 -23.22
C GLU A 504 -33.53 40.95 -23.56
N ILE A 505 -33.22 39.80 -24.14
CA ILE A 505 -34.22 38.78 -24.44
C ILE A 505 -34.48 38.01 -23.15
N GLY A 506 -35.67 38.19 -22.57
CA GLY A 506 -36.15 37.38 -21.46
C GLY A 506 -36.18 35.88 -21.83
N PRO A 507 -36.32 34.96 -20.85
CA PRO A 507 -36.34 33.53 -21.13
C PRO A 507 -37.38 33.23 -22.23
N PHE A 508 -36.94 32.62 -23.33
CA PHE A 508 -37.79 32.31 -24.47
C PHE A 508 -38.96 31.43 -23.99
N ALA A 509 -40.18 31.96 -24.07
CA ALA A 509 -41.39 31.18 -23.85
C ALA A 509 -41.53 30.19 -25.02
N LYS A 510 -41.72 28.91 -24.70
CA LYS A 510 -42.13 27.90 -25.69
C LYS A 510 -43.59 28.19 -26.06
N ASP A 511 -43.82 28.57 -27.31
CA ASP A 511 -45.10 28.33 -27.97
C ASP A 511 -45.09 26.93 -28.62
#